data_AF-A0A936H7C1-F1
#
_entry.id   AF-A0A936H7C1-F1
#
_cell.length_a   1.000
_cell.length_b   1.000
_cell.length_c   1.000
_cell.angle_alpha   90.00
_cell.angle_beta   90.00
_cell.angle_gamma   90.00
#
_symmetry.space_group_name_H-M   'P 1'
#
loop_
_entity.id
_entity.type
_entity.pdbx_description
1 polymer ?
#
loop_
_entity_poly.entity_id
_entity_poly.type
_entity_poly.pdbx_seq_one_letter_code
_entity_poly.pdbx_strand_id
1 'polypeptide(L)'
;MARRRRLYLICYDIAEDPKRLSRVARYLSKFAFRVQYSVFVGSFFEHSLNGVLRGLEAIIDPSKDDVRCYPLPDRAEVVLMGPQMFPDDILLIRDGCNLLRLGEDLQRICLREPAWVGSEDEGDAGEISGPMADAP
;
A
#
# COMPACT_ATOMS: atom_id res chain seq x y z
N MET A 1 -15.59 17.98 20.30
CA MET A 1 -14.37 17.66 19.53
C MET A 1 -14.74 16.59 18.51
N ALA A 2 -14.63 16.89 17.21
CA ALA A 2 -14.98 15.94 16.16
C ALA A 2 -14.03 14.73 16.21
N ARG A 3 -14.58 13.53 16.45
CA ARG A 3 -13.86 12.25 16.36
C ARG A 3 -13.63 11.94 14.88
N ARG A 4 -12.58 12.50 14.29
CA ARG A 4 -12.14 12.12 12.95
C ARG A 4 -10.90 11.24 13.05
N ARG A 5 -10.88 10.15 12.29
CA ARG A 5 -9.68 9.34 12.14
C ARG A 5 -8.71 10.06 11.22
N ARG A 6 -7.43 10.06 11.57
CA ARG A 6 -6.33 10.55 10.74
C ARG A 6 -5.45 9.38 10.34
N LEU A 7 -4.84 9.48 9.17
CA LEU A 7 -3.82 8.53 8.75
C LEU A 7 -2.50 8.85 9.44
N TYR A 8 -1.77 7.79 9.77
CA TYR A 8 -0.43 7.88 10.34
C TYR A 8 0.49 6.90 9.64
N LEU A 9 1.71 7.37 9.39
CA LEU A 9 2.85 6.56 8.99
C LEU A 9 3.67 6.23 10.24
N ILE A 10 3.85 4.94 10.52
CA ILE A 10 4.62 4.45 11.65
C ILE A 10 5.86 3.78 11.08
N CYS A 11 7.02 4.37 11.35
CA CYS A 11 8.31 3.85 10.94
C CYS A 11 9.08 3.42 12.18
N TYR A 12 9.83 2.33 12.07
CA TYR A 12 10.75 1.94 13.14
C TYR A 12 12.15 1.65 12.61
N ASP A 13 13.12 1.85 13.47
CA ASP A 13 14.47 1.34 13.33
C ASP A 13 14.81 0.62 14.64
N ILE A 14 14.87 -0.70 14.58
CA ILE A 14 15.04 -1.56 15.76
C ILE A 14 16.39 -2.25 15.58
N ALA A 15 17.29 -2.02 16.52
CA ALA A 15 18.61 -2.66 16.52
C ALA A 15 18.46 -4.19 16.45
N GLU A 16 19.30 -4.87 15.65
CA GLU A 16 19.22 -6.28 15.23
C GLU A 16 18.92 -7.29 16.36
N ASP A 17 17.67 -7.31 16.80
CA ASP A 17 17.09 -8.25 17.75
C ASP A 17 15.82 -8.83 17.10
N PRO A 18 15.94 -10.02 16.50
CA PRO A 18 14.84 -10.66 15.80
C PRO A 18 13.59 -10.85 16.68
N LYS A 19 13.73 -10.97 18.00
CA LYS A 19 12.61 -11.15 18.92
C LYS A 19 11.84 -9.83 19.11
N ARG A 20 12.52 -8.70 19.33
CA ARG A 20 11.86 -7.38 19.42
C ARG A 20 11.21 -7.00 18.09
N LEU A 21 11.93 -7.16 16.97
CA LEU A 21 11.41 -6.92 15.62
C LEU A 21 10.10 -7.69 15.38
N SER A 22 10.09 -8.99 15.69
CA SER A 22 8.91 -9.84 15.52
C SER A 22 7.75 -9.42 16.43
N ARG A 23 8.04 -8.99 17.66
CA ARG A 23 7.03 -8.50 18.61
C ARG A 23 6.41 -7.19 18.15
N VAL A 24 7.22 -6.24 17.69
CA VAL A 24 6.76 -4.96 17.15
C VAL A 24 5.90 -5.17 15.92
N ALA A 25 6.39 -5.93 14.94
CA ALA A 25 5.64 -6.22 13.73
C ALA A 25 4.29 -6.88 14.06
N ARG A 26 4.28 -7.92 14.91
CA ARG A 26 3.05 -8.60 15.34
C ARG A 26 2.10 -7.68 16.10
N TYR A 27 2.62 -6.77 16.91
CA TYR A 27 1.83 -5.81 17.65
C TYR A 27 1.17 -4.80 16.72
N LEU A 28 1.95 -4.14 15.85
CA LEU A 28 1.45 -3.14 14.90
C LEU A 28 0.48 -3.73 13.87
N SER A 29 0.68 -4.98 13.44
CA SER A 29 -0.24 -5.68 12.52
C SER A 29 -1.68 -5.83 13.04
N LYS A 30 -1.93 -5.65 14.35
CA LYS A 30 -3.29 -5.63 14.91
C LYS A 30 -4.04 -4.32 14.63
N PHE A 31 -3.31 -3.27 14.27
CA PHE A 31 -3.81 -1.90 14.25
C PHE A 31 -3.52 -1.15 12.94
N ALA A 32 -2.50 -1.58 12.20
CA ALA A 32 -1.99 -0.92 11.00
C ALA A 32 -1.54 -1.97 9.97
N PHE A 33 -1.51 -1.55 8.71
CA PHE A 33 -1.06 -2.36 7.59
C PHE A 33 0.43 -2.17 7.37
N ARG A 34 1.16 -3.27 7.19
CA ARG A 34 2.58 -3.24 6.86
C ARG A 34 2.75 -2.95 5.37
N VAL A 35 3.44 -1.85 5.05
CA VAL A 35 3.66 -1.43 3.65
C VAL A 35 5.11 -1.62 3.19
N GLN A 36 6.05 -1.62 4.14
CA GLN A 36 7.44 -2.04 3.94
C GLN A 36 7.92 -2.81 5.18
N TYR A 37 9.13 -3.38 5.11
CA TYR A 37 9.70 -4.11 6.24
C TYR A 37 9.61 -3.30 7.54
N SER A 38 10.01 -2.03 7.55
CA SER A 38 9.99 -1.20 8.76
C SER A 38 8.93 -0.10 8.78
N VAL A 39 7.92 -0.18 7.90
CA VAL A 39 6.93 0.88 7.71
C VAL A 39 5.51 0.33 7.74
N PHE A 40 4.67 0.97 8.54
CA PHE A 40 3.26 0.66 8.73
C PHE A 40 2.40 1.89 8.47
N VAL A 41 1.20 1.70 7.94
CA VAL A 41 0.20 2.75 7.76
C VAL A 41 -1.09 2.39 8.49
N GLY A 42 -1.67 3.33 9.24
CA GLY A 42 -2.89 3.08 10.01
C GLY A 42 -3.78 4.30 10.17
N SER A 43 -5.08 4.06 10.38
CA SER A 43 -6.10 5.10 10.54
C SER A 43 -6.65 5.12 11.96
N PHE A 44 -6.29 6.16 12.71
CA PHE A 44 -6.49 6.23 14.14
C PHE A 44 -7.29 7.47 14.56
N PHE A 45 -8.11 7.31 15.60
CA PHE A 45 -8.46 8.45 16.43
C PHE A 45 -7.25 8.82 17.30
N GLU A 46 -7.08 10.10 17.61
CA GLU A 46 -5.96 10.59 18.42
C GLU A 46 -5.82 9.84 19.75
N HIS A 47 -6.93 9.66 20.49
CA HIS A 47 -6.91 8.92 21.75
C HIS A 47 -6.53 7.44 21.58
N SER A 48 -6.97 6.79 20.50
CA SER A 48 -6.61 5.39 20.22
C SER A 48 -5.14 5.24 19.84
N LEU A 49 -4.58 6.20 19.11
CA LEU A 49 -3.17 6.19 18.71
C LEU A 49 -2.26 6.19 19.94
N ASN A 50 -2.56 7.04 20.94
CA ASN A 50 -1.78 7.09 22.17
C ASN A 50 -1.76 5.74 22.92
N GLY A 51 -2.85 4.97 22.85
CA GLY A 51 -2.88 3.60 23.39
C GLY A 51 -1.96 2.65 22.64
N VAL A 52 -1.91 2.76 21.31
CA VAL A 52 -1.02 1.97 20.46
C VAL A 52 0.46 2.31 20.72
N LEU A 53 0.79 3.61 20.81
CA LEU A 53 2.17 4.05 21.07
C LEU A 53 2.67 3.59 22.45
N ARG A 54 1.84 3.69 23.51
CA ARG A 54 2.20 3.17 24.83
C ARG A 54 2.43 1.66 24.84
N GLY A 55 1.63 0.91 24.10
CA GLY A 55 1.84 -0.54 23.99
C GLY A 55 3.11 -0.88 23.22
N LEU A 56 3.52 -0.03 22.29
CA LEU A 56 4.78 -0.16 21.57
C LEU A 56 6.00 0.18 22.44
N GLU A 57 5.91 1.22 23.26
CA GLU A 57 6.93 1.60 24.27
C GLU A 57 7.23 0.45 25.24
N ALA A 58 6.24 -0.38 25.57
CA ALA A 58 6.44 -1.57 26.41
C ALA A 58 7.16 -2.74 25.71
N ILE A 59 7.42 -2.65 24.40
CA ILE A 59 8.08 -3.68 23.60
C ILE A 59 9.50 -3.27 23.21
N ILE A 60 9.71 -2.00 22.89
CA ILE A 60 10.99 -1.46 22.40
C ILE A 60 11.96 -1.14 23.54
N ASP A 61 13.25 -1.10 23.23
CA ASP A 61 14.29 -0.54 24.10
C ASP A 61 14.56 0.90 23.65
N PRO A 62 14.09 1.93 24.38
CA PRO A 62 14.23 3.32 23.94
C PRO A 62 15.69 3.81 23.88
N SER A 63 16.64 3.06 24.43
CA SER A 63 18.06 3.39 24.31
C SER A 63 18.70 2.90 23.00
N LYS A 64 18.01 2.00 22.28
CA LYS A 64 18.53 1.32 21.07
C LYS A 64 17.59 1.37 19.87
N ASP A 65 16.30 1.55 20.11
CA ASP A 65 15.25 1.53 19.10
C ASP A 65 14.70 2.93 18.88
N ASP A 66 14.43 3.27 17.63
CA ASP A 66 13.71 4.47 17.24
C ASP A 66 12.36 4.08 16.63
N VAL A 67 11.28 4.68 17.12
CA VAL A 67 9.96 4.55 16.49
C VAL A 67 9.38 5.94 16.31
N ARG A 68 8.98 6.22 15.08
CA ARG A 68 8.41 7.51 14.69
C ARG A 68 7.02 7.32 14.14
N CYS A 69 6.13 8.23 14.53
CA CYS A 69 4.75 8.25 14.07
C CYS A 69 4.45 9.63 13.49
N TYR A 70 4.11 9.69 12.22
CA TYR A 70 3.85 10.92 11.49
C TYR A 70 2.40 10.97 11.05
N PRO A 71 1.62 12.01 11.42
CA PRO A 71 0.32 12.22 10.83
C PRO A 71 0.47 12.52 9.34
N LEU A 72 -0.30 11.83 8.52
CA LEU A 72 -0.40 12.11 7.09
C LEU A 72 -1.56 13.10 6.84
N PRO A 73 -1.44 13.98 5.84
CA PRO A 73 -2.56 14.79 5.39
C PRO A 73 -3.69 13.88 4.88
N ASP A 74 -4.92 14.39 4.88
CA ASP A 74 -6.07 13.62 4.39
C ASP A 74 -5.93 13.23 2.92
N ARG A 75 -5.21 14.05 2.15
CA ARG A 75 -4.77 13.77 0.78
C ARG A 75 -3.25 13.95 0.75
N ALA A 76 -2.54 12.85 0.60
CA ALA A 76 -1.10 12.84 0.34
C ALA A 76 -0.87 12.44 -1.11
N GLU A 77 0.28 12.80 -1.67
CA GLU A 77 0.83 12.13 -2.85
C GLU A 77 1.83 11.07 -2.34
N VAL A 78 1.66 9.84 -2.79
CA VAL A 78 2.40 8.63 -2.41
C VAL A 78 2.75 7.85 -3.67
N VAL A 79 3.99 8.00 -4.09
CA VAL A 79 4.59 7.20 -5.16
C VAL A 79 5.42 6.10 -4.50
N LEU A 80 5.12 4.83 -4.82
CA LEU A 80 6.00 3.72 -4.46
C LEU A 80 7.03 3.51 -5.59
N MET A 81 8.30 3.50 -5.20
CA MET A 81 9.41 3.16 -6.09
C MET A 81 9.94 1.78 -5.71
N GLY A 82 10.07 0.89 -6.69
CA GLY A 82 10.55 -0.48 -6.49
C GLY A 82 9.44 -1.45 -6.06
N PRO A 83 9.83 -2.67 -5.60
CA PRO A 83 8.88 -3.73 -5.31
C PRO A 83 7.91 -3.38 -4.17
N GLN A 84 6.63 -3.63 -4.40
CA GLN A 84 5.59 -3.50 -3.39
C GLN A 84 5.45 -4.80 -2.59
N MET A 85 5.10 -4.70 -1.30
CA MET A 85 4.79 -5.88 -0.47
C MET A 85 3.50 -6.59 -0.85
N PHE A 86 2.57 -5.88 -1.50
CA PHE A 86 1.29 -6.42 -1.96
C PHE A 86 1.33 -6.62 -3.48
N PRO A 87 0.71 -7.70 -3.98
CA PRO A 87 0.41 -7.87 -5.40
C PRO A 87 -0.35 -6.69 -6.01
N ASP A 88 -0.27 -6.53 -7.34
CA ASP A 88 -0.85 -5.40 -8.06
C ASP A 88 -2.39 -5.31 -8.01
N ASP A 89 -3.06 -6.43 -7.71
CA ASP A 89 -4.51 -6.54 -7.59
C ASP A 89 -5.04 -6.23 -6.17
N ILE A 90 -4.15 -5.96 -5.20
CA ILE A 90 -4.55 -5.57 -3.85
C ILE A 90 -4.50 -4.05 -3.70
N LEU A 91 -5.66 -3.47 -3.38
CA LEU A 91 -5.82 -2.04 -3.16
C LEU A 91 -6.05 -1.73 -1.68
N LEU A 92 -5.28 -0.79 -1.13
CA LEU A 92 -5.47 -0.28 0.22
C LEU A 92 -6.25 1.04 0.15
N ILE A 93 -7.58 0.96 0.28
CA ILE A 93 -8.47 2.10 0.03
C ILE A 93 -8.88 2.81 1.33
N ARG A 94 -8.78 4.13 1.35
CA ARG A 94 -9.39 5.00 2.36
C ARG A 94 -10.12 6.16 1.67
N ASP A 95 -11.37 6.39 2.04
CA ASP A 95 -12.18 7.51 1.52
C ASP A 95 -12.19 7.54 -0.03
N GLY A 96 -12.26 6.36 -0.65
CA GLY A 96 -12.24 6.18 -2.11
C GLY A 96 -10.87 6.30 -2.78
N CYS A 97 -9.80 6.51 -2.01
CA CYS A 97 -8.44 6.72 -2.54
C CYS A 97 -7.52 5.52 -2.24
N ASN A 98 -6.75 5.06 -3.23
CA ASN A 98 -5.71 4.03 -3.04
C ASN A 98 -4.48 4.63 -2.36
N LEU A 99 -4.23 4.25 -1.10
CA LEU A 99 -3.14 4.75 -0.27
C LEU A 99 -1.74 4.32 -0.73
N LEU A 100 -1.62 3.30 -1.57
CA LEU A 100 -0.34 2.84 -2.14
C LEU A 100 -0.03 3.46 -3.51
N ARG A 101 -0.93 4.25 -4.10
CA ARG A 101 -0.71 4.88 -5.41
C ARG A 101 -1.22 6.32 -5.44
N LEU A 102 -1.15 7.03 -4.32
CA LEU A 102 -1.62 8.40 -4.30
C LEU A 102 -0.74 9.25 -5.24
N GLY A 103 -1.29 9.95 -6.21
CA GLY A 103 -0.50 10.76 -7.16
C GLY A 103 -0.75 10.50 -8.64
N GLU A 104 -1.48 9.45 -8.99
CA GLU A 104 -2.04 9.35 -10.34
C GLU A 104 -3.53 9.72 -10.28
N ASP A 105 -3.82 10.97 -10.64
CA ASP A 105 -5.15 11.52 -10.97
C ASP A 105 -6.34 10.64 -10.58
N LEU A 106 -6.99 10.99 -9.46
CA LEU A 106 -8.29 10.46 -9.01
C LEU A 106 -9.45 10.68 -10.03
N GLN A 107 -9.16 11.19 -11.22
CA GLN A 107 -10.11 11.33 -12.32
C GLN A 107 -10.05 10.19 -13.35
N ARG A 108 -9.02 9.32 -13.34
CA ARG A 108 -8.86 8.28 -14.39
C ARG A 108 -9.32 6.89 -14.00
N ILE A 109 -9.29 6.51 -12.72
CA ILE A 109 -9.63 5.14 -12.29
C ILE A 109 -11.14 4.89 -12.27
N CYS A 110 -11.97 5.93 -12.07
CA CYS A 110 -13.43 5.77 -12.00
C CYS A 110 -14.18 5.93 -13.33
N LEU A 111 -13.52 6.30 -14.44
CA LEU A 111 -14.21 6.61 -15.72
C LEU A 111 -13.78 5.76 -16.93
N ARG A 112 -13.00 4.70 -16.74
CA ARG A 112 -12.75 3.76 -17.84
C ARG A 112 -13.59 2.52 -17.61
N GLU A 113 -14.69 2.44 -18.35
CA GLU A 113 -15.33 1.14 -18.59
C GLU A 113 -14.29 0.16 -19.15
N PRO A 114 -14.34 -1.13 -18.78
CA PRO A 114 -13.43 -2.12 -19.33
C PRO A 114 -13.63 -2.17 -20.85
N ALA A 115 -12.55 -1.88 -21.60
CA ALA A 115 -12.52 -1.83 -23.06
C ALA A 115 -12.61 -3.23 -23.73
N TRP A 116 -13.34 -4.16 -23.13
CA TRP A 116 -13.62 -5.48 -23.68
C TRP A 116 -15.11 -5.80 -23.54
N VAL A 117 -15.94 -4.97 -24.16
CA VAL A 117 -17.32 -5.33 -24.50
C VAL A 117 -17.53 -4.96 -25.97
N GLY A 118 -17.49 -5.99 -26.82
CA GLY A 118 -18.25 -6.06 -28.07
C GLY A 118 -17.76 -5.23 -29.26
N SER A 119 -17.14 -5.91 -30.22
CA SER A 119 -17.48 -5.72 -31.64
C SER A 119 -17.18 -7.02 -32.37
N GLU A 120 -18.19 -7.89 -32.42
CA GLU A 120 -18.44 -8.69 -33.61
C GLU A 120 -18.65 -7.71 -34.76
N ASP A 121 -17.94 -7.87 -35.87
CA ASP A 121 -18.50 -7.73 -37.22
C ASP A 121 -17.50 -8.19 -38.28
N GLU A 122 -18.10 -8.77 -39.31
CA GLU A 122 -17.60 -9.55 -40.43
C GLU A 122 -16.65 -8.80 -41.39
N GLY A 123 -15.92 -9.57 -42.21
CA GLY A 123 -15.76 -9.20 -43.61
C GLY A 123 -14.34 -9.06 -44.19
N ASP A 124 -13.91 -10.14 -44.83
CA ASP A 124 -13.40 -10.17 -46.22
C ASP A 124 -11.90 -9.92 -46.54
N ALA A 125 -11.56 -10.50 -47.69
CA ALA A 125 -10.34 -11.13 -48.17
C ALA A 125 -9.08 -10.27 -48.40
N GLY A 126 -7.94 -10.97 -48.42
CA GLY A 126 -6.68 -10.51 -49.01
C GLY A 126 -5.60 -11.59 -48.97
N GLU A 127 -5.51 -12.41 -50.03
CA GLU A 127 -4.41 -13.34 -50.31
C GLU A 127 -3.05 -12.63 -50.39
N ILE A 128 -1.96 -13.27 -49.93
CA ILE A 128 -0.80 -13.64 -50.77
C ILE A 128 0.23 -14.56 -50.03
N SER A 129 0.41 -15.76 -50.59
CA SER A 129 1.63 -16.57 -50.84
C SER A 129 2.70 -16.85 -49.74
N GLY A 130 2.97 -18.15 -49.49
CA GLY A 130 4.11 -18.72 -48.71
C GLY A 130 5.47 -18.69 -49.46
N PRO A 131 6.48 -19.58 -49.19
CA PRO A 131 6.53 -20.83 -48.37
C PRO A 131 7.64 -20.82 -47.26
N MET A 132 7.50 -21.54 -46.13
CA MET A 132 7.86 -22.95 -45.76
C MET A 132 9.37 -23.30 -45.61
N ALA A 133 9.69 -23.96 -44.46
CA ALA A 133 10.92 -24.68 -44.05
C ALA A 133 12.13 -23.81 -43.60
N ASP A 134 12.95 -24.14 -42.60
CA ASP A 134 13.11 -25.33 -41.75
C ASP A 134 13.83 -24.93 -40.44
N ALA A 135 13.64 -25.72 -39.38
CA ALA A 135 14.33 -25.59 -38.10
C ALA A 135 15.77 -26.15 -38.15
N PRO A 136 16.61 -25.80 -37.16
CA PRO A 136 17.34 -26.82 -36.43
C PRO A 136 16.88 -26.96 -34.97
#